data_AF-A0A7J9GUW4-F1
#
_entry.id   AF-A0A7J9GUW4-F1
#
_cell.length_a   1.000
_cell.length_b   1.000
_cell.length_c   1.000
_cell.angle_alpha   90.00
_cell.angle_beta   90.00
_cell.angle_gamma   90.00
#
_symmetry.space_group_name_H-M   'P 1'
#
loop_
_entity.id
_entity.type
_entity.pdbx_description
1 polymer ?
#
loop_
_entity_poly.entity_id
_entity_poly.type
_entity_poly.pdbx_seq_one_letter_code
_entity_poly.pdbx_strand_id
1 'polypeptide(L)'
;MATETSVDYDRTKELKQFDDTKAGVKGLVDAGILNIPKIFVRPAEDLAADELNSGHKNVEVPIIDVSNVGDSIRRQEIVNEVKIASGEWVFFQVINRGIPLSVLDEMIEGIRLFNEQDLELKMQLYSRDGAQKVKFLSNFDIYTSKALDWKDTLQLSLLDFDPDPSEMPPVCR
;
A
#
# COMPACT_ATOMS: atom_id res chain seq x y z
N MET A 1 20.23 26.80 26.27
CA MET A 1 19.90 25.59 27.07
C MET A 1 20.41 24.40 26.27
N ALA A 2 21.11 23.51 26.95
CA ALA A 2 21.97 22.49 26.35
C ALA A 2 21.19 21.54 25.44
N THR A 3 21.71 21.35 24.23
CA THR A 3 21.35 20.26 23.32
C THR A 3 21.75 18.95 23.98
N GLU A 4 20.77 18.21 24.50
CA GLU A 4 20.98 16.83 24.91
C GLU A 4 21.46 16.04 23.69
N THR A 5 22.74 15.70 23.71
CA THR A 5 23.38 14.76 22.81
C THR A 5 22.64 13.44 22.91
N SER A 6 21.88 13.12 21.86
CA SER A 6 21.21 11.84 21.66
C SER A 6 22.17 10.69 21.97
N VAL A 7 21.80 9.88 22.97
CA VAL A 7 22.36 8.55 23.19
C VAL A 7 22.38 7.80 21.85
N ASP A 8 23.55 7.24 21.53
CA ASP A 8 23.91 6.36 20.42
C ASP A 8 22.72 5.65 19.73
N TYR A 9 22.05 6.34 18.80
CA TYR A 9 20.94 5.79 18.04
C TYR A 9 21.48 5.08 16.80
N ASP A 10 21.55 3.76 16.86
CA ASP A 10 21.91 2.91 15.73
C ASP A 10 20.66 2.52 14.93
N ARG A 11 20.38 3.30 13.88
CA ARG A 11 19.29 3.05 12.94
C ARG A 11 19.42 1.68 12.26
N THR A 12 20.63 1.21 11.97
CA THR A 12 20.84 -0.07 11.25
C THR A 12 20.43 -1.23 12.14
N LYS A 13 20.74 -1.15 13.42
CA LYS A 13 20.28 -2.13 14.41
C LYS A 13 18.76 -2.16 14.55
N GLU A 14 18.10 -1.00 14.61
CA GLU A 14 16.64 -0.93 14.70
C GLU A 14 15.97 -1.50 13.43
N LEU A 15 16.46 -1.16 12.24
CA LEU A 15 15.98 -1.74 10.98
C LEU A 15 16.10 -3.26 10.97
N LYS A 16 17.26 -3.78 11.36
CA LYS A 16 17.50 -5.23 11.39
C LYS A 16 16.58 -5.92 12.40
N GLN A 17 16.41 -5.34 13.59
CA GLN A 17 15.49 -5.89 14.59
C GLN A 17 14.06 -5.96 14.08
N PHE A 18 13.59 -4.89 13.42
CA PHE A 18 12.27 -4.87 12.80
C PHE A 18 12.14 -5.92 11.68
N ASP A 19 13.12 -5.98 10.76
CA ASP A 19 13.09 -6.89 9.62
C ASP A 19 13.17 -8.38 10.04
N ASP A 20 14.00 -8.69 11.03
CA ASP A 20 14.18 -10.04 11.57
C ASP A 20 12.89 -10.60 12.18
N THR A 21 11.97 -9.74 12.65
CA THR A 21 10.66 -10.19 13.16
C THR A 21 9.78 -10.77 12.06
N LYS A 22 9.93 -10.28 10.82
CA LYS A 22 9.03 -10.57 9.68
C LYS A 22 7.54 -10.34 9.97
N ALA A 23 7.24 -9.59 11.04
CA ALA A 23 5.88 -9.36 11.52
C ALA A 23 5.20 -8.15 10.90
N GLY A 24 5.99 -7.32 10.22
CA GLY A 24 5.52 -6.09 9.62
C GLY A 24 5.05 -5.08 10.66
N VAL A 25 4.39 -4.04 10.18
CA VAL A 25 3.83 -2.97 11.01
C VAL A 25 2.68 -3.48 11.87
N LYS A 26 1.85 -4.40 11.37
CA LYS A 26 0.77 -5.03 12.15
C LYS A 26 1.33 -5.72 13.40
N GLY A 27 2.47 -6.39 13.31
CA GLY A 27 3.13 -6.99 14.48
C GLY A 27 3.52 -5.97 15.56
N LEU A 28 3.91 -4.75 15.18
CA LEU A 28 4.17 -3.66 16.13
C LEU A 28 2.86 -3.19 16.78
N VAL A 29 1.79 -3.02 15.99
CA VAL A 29 0.48 -2.59 16.48
C VAL A 29 -0.08 -3.61 17.48
N ASP A 30 -0.01 -4.91 17.15
CA ASP A 30 -0.50 -5.99 18.00
C ASP A 30 0.30 -6.15 19.30
N ALA A 31 1.59 -5.79 19.27
CA ALA A 31 2.43 -5.71 20.47
C ALA A 31 2.09 -4.51 21.38
N GLY A 32 1.17 -3.64 20.97
CA GLY A 32 0.70 -2.51 21.78
C GLY A 32 1.76 -1.43 22.00
N ILE A 33 2.61 -1.16 20.99
CA ILE A 33 3.63 -0.12 21.09
C ILE A 33 3.01 1.23 21.44
N LEU A 34 3.67 1.98 22.32
CA LEU A 34 3.22 3.31 22.75
C LEU A 34 3.80 4.44 21.89
N ASN A 35 4.95 4.20 21.27
CA ASN A 35 5.68 5.19 20.47
C ASN A 35 6.04 4.59 19.12
N ILE A 36 5.89 5.37 18.06
CA ILE A 36 6.30 4.99 16.71
C ILE A 36 7.83 4.87 16.67
N PRO A 37 8.40 3.75 16.21
CA PRO A 37 9.85 3.57 16.08
C PRO A 37 10.47 4.63 15.15
N LYS A 38 11.70 5.05 15.44
CA LYS A 38 12.34 6.18 14.73
C LYS A 38 12.54 5.90 13.25
N ILE A 39 12.72 4.63 12.86
CA ILE A 39 12.78 4.18 11.47
C ILE A 39 11.55 4.55 10.62
N PHE A 40 10.37 4.83 11.20
CA PHE A 40 9.16 5.25 10.47
C PHE A 40 8.92 6.77 10.50
N VAL A 41 9.69 7.52 11.28
CA VAL A 41 9.51 8.97 11.42
C VAL A 41 10.18 9.66 10.23
N ARG A 42 9.37 10.34 9.41
CA ARG A 42 9.88 11.12 8.27
C ARG A 42 10.76 12.29 8.76
N PRO A 43 11.84 12.63 8.03
CA PRO A 43 12.64 13.81 8.31
C PRO A 43 11.81 15.09 8.37
N ALA A 44 12.22 16.04 9.22
CA ALA A 44 11.49 17.29 9.42
C ALA A 44 11.39 18.13 8.15
N GLU A 45 12.38 18.03 7.26
CA GLU A 45 12.43 18.73 5.98
C GLU A 45 11.32 18.23 5.04
N ASP A 46 11.09 16.91 5.01
CA ASP A 46 10.04 16.30 4.19
C ASP A 46 8.65 16.69 4.71
N LEU A 47 8.47 16.75 6.04
CA LEU A 47 7.22 17.20 6.67
C LEU A 47 6.92 18.68 6.41
N ALA A 48 7.94 19.54 6.51
CA ALA A 48 7.78 20.97 6.24
C ALA A 48 7.41 21.25 4.78
N ALA A 49 7.92 20.44 3.84
CA ALA A 49 7.54 20.54 2.43
C ALA A 49 6.06 20.22 2.19
N ASP A 50 5.51 19.21 2.89
CA ASP A 50 4.08 18.86 2.79
C ASP A 50 3.18 20.01 3.29
N GLU A 51 3.56 20.66 4.39
CA GLU A 51 2.80 21.79 4.96
C GLU A 51 2.69 22.98 3.99
N LEU A 52 3.77 23.27 3.25
CA LEU A 52 3.78 24.32 2.22
C LEU A 52 2.86 24.00 1.04
N ASN A 53 2.64 22.72 0.74
CA ASN A 53 1.81 22.25 -0.36
C ASN A 53 0.34 22.02 0.04
N SER A 54 -0.01 22.11 1.33
CA SER A 54 -1.35 21.84 1.89
C SER A 54 -2.43 22.88 1.53
N GLY A 55 -2.09 23.91 0.74
CA GLY A 55 -2.97 25.05 0.41
C GLY A 55 -4.13 24.76 -0.56
N HIS A 56 -4.18 23.59 -1.19
CA HIS A 56 -5.17 23.27 -2.22
C HIS A 56 -6.42 22.59 -1.65
N LYS A 57 -7.33 23.37 -1.03
CA LYS A 57 -8.49 22.81 -0.32
C LYS A 57 -9.68 22.39 -1.21
N ASN A 58 -9.65 22.63 -2.52
CA ASN A 58 -10.80 22.41 -3.42
C ASN A 58 -10.41 21.72 -4.73
N VAL A 59 -9.57 20.70 -4.67
CA VAL A 59 -9.18 19.92 -5.86
C VAL A 59 -10.06 18.68 -5.91
N GLU A 60 -11.03 18.66 -6.82
CA GLU A 60 -11.87 17.49 -7.08
C GLU A 60 -11.26 16.65 -8.20
N VAL A 61 -10.89 15.41 -7.88
CA VAL A 61 -10.38 14.45 -8.86
C VAL A 61 -11.51 14.09 -9.85
N PRO A 62 -11.26 14.09 -11.17
CA PRO A 62 -12.27 13.73 -12.16
C PRO A 62 -12.90 12.36 -11.89
N ILE A 63 -14.22 12.26 -12.07
CA ILE A 63 -14.98 11.02 -11.97
C ILE A 63 -15.55 10.69 -13.35
N ILE A 64 -15.23 9.51 -13.87
CA ILE A 64 -15.67 9.04 -15.19
C ILE A 64 -16.74 7.96 -15.00
N ASP A 65 -17.94 8.20 -15.51
CA ASP A 65 -19.03 7.21 -15.50
C ASP A 65 -18.97 6.34 -16.75
N VAL A 66 -18.67 5.05 -16.59
CA VAL A 66 -18.58 4.11 -17.72
C VAL A 66 -19.88 3.34 -17.99
N SER A 67 -21.00 3.79 -17.43
CA SER A 67 -22.33 3.28 -17.77
C SER A 67 -22.57 3.34 -19.28
N ASN A 68 -23.27 2.34 -19.81
CA ASN A 68 -23.68 2.27 -21.21
C ASN A 68 -22.52 2.36 -22.22
N VAL A 69 -21.31 1.91 -21.86
CA VAL A 69 -20.13 1.87 -22.77
C VAL A 69 -20.34 1.03 -24.04
N GLY A 70 -21.39 0.19 -24.07
CA GLY A 70 -21.81 -0.52 -25.28
C GLY A 70 -22.37 0.38 -26.38
N ASP A 71 -22.94 1.54 -26.02
CA ASP A 71 -23.39 2.55 -26.98
C ASP A 71 -22.21 3.27 -27.63
N SER A 72 -22.24 3.43 -28.96
CA SER A 72 -21.10 3.93 -29.72
C SER A 72 -20.81 5.42 -29.44
N ILE A 73 -21.85 6.22 -29.22
CA ILE A 73 -21.73 7.64 -28.91
C ILE A 73 -21.18 7.80 -27.50
N ARG A 74 -21.79 7.13 -26.50
CA ARG A 74 -21.32 7.19 -25.12
C ARG A 74 -19.89 6.68 -24.98
N ARG A 75 -19.51 5.61 -25.69
CA ARG A 75 -18.13 5.12 -25.68
C ARG A 75 -17.14 6.18 -26.16
N GLN A 76 -17.49 6.95 -27.19
CA GLN A 76 -16.62 8.02 -27.71
C GLN A 76 -16.46 9.17 -26.70
N GLU A 77 -17.52 9.50 -25.95
CA GLU A 77 -17.46 10.46 -24.85
C GLU A 77 -16.55 9.99 -23.72
N ILE A 78 -16.72 8.74 -23.25
CA ILE A 78 -15.88 8.13 -22.22
C ILE A 78 -14.40 8.16 -22.63
N VAL A 79 -14.08 7.79 -23.87
CA VAL A 79 -12.69 7.84 -24.38
C VAL A 79 -12.13 9.25 -24.34
N ASN A 80 -12.93 10.27 -24.66
CA ASN A 80 -12.51 11.67 -24.58
C ASN A 80 -12.32 12.13 -23.12
N GLU A 81 -13.24 11.76 -22.22
CA GLU A 81 -13.13 12.03 -20.77
C GLU A 81 -11.83 11.44 -20.20
N VAL A 82 -11.53 10.16 -20.52
CA VAL A 82 -10.29 9.49 -20.11
C VAL A 82 -9.06 10.23 -20.67
N LYS A 83 -9.09 10.61 -21.95
CA LYS A 83 -7.97 11.33 -22.58
C LYS A 83 -7.69 12.67 -21.90
N ILE A 84 -8.73 13.43 -21.58
CA ILE A 84 -8.61 14.72 -20.89
C ILE A 84 -8.08 14.50 -19.47
N ALA A 85 -8.69 13.58 -18.71
CA ALA A 85 -8.26 13.29 -17.34
C ALA A 85 -6.81 12.78 -17.28
N SER A 86 -6.40 11.88 -18.18
CA SER A 86 -5.01 11.43 -18.28
C SER A 86 -4.04 12.54 -18.63
N GLY A 87 -4.43 13.49 -19.49
CA GLY A 87 -3.57 14.59 -19.93
C GLY A 87 -3.43 15.71 -18.90
N GLU A 88 -4.49 16.02 -18.17
CA GLU A 88 -4.53 17.15 -17.23
C GLU A 88 -4.27 16.74 -15.78
N TRP A 89 -4.73 15.55 -15.37
CA TRP A 89 -4.74 15.12 -13.98
C TRP A 89 -3.81 13.95 -13.69
N VAL A 90 -3.52 13.11 -14.68
CA VAL A 90 -2.77 11.83 -14.53
C VAL A 90 -3.49 10.81 -13.61
N PHE A 91 -4.60 11.19 -12.97
CA PHE A 91 -5.37 10.39 -12.04
C PHE A 91 -6.87 10.72 -12.15
N PHE A 92 -7.73 9.71 -12.07
CA PHE A 92 -9.19 9.85 -12.10
C PHE A 92 -9.88 8.67 -11.42
N GLN A 93 -11.10 8.87 -10.97
CA GLN A 93 -11.98 7.83 -10.48
C GLN A 93 -12.87 7.32 -11.60
N VAL A 94 -13.35 6.09 -11.47
CA VAL A 94 -14.28 5.48 -12.44
C VAL A 94 -15.43 4.87 -11.67
N ILE A 95 -16.67 5.08 -12.11
CA ILE A 95 -17.88 4.51 -11.49
C ILE A 95 -18.67 3.69 -12.50
N ASN A 96 -19.60 2.86 -12.02
CA ASN A 96 -20.45 2.00 -12.86
C ASN A 96 -19.65 1.03 -13.77
N ARG A 97 -18.55 0.50 -13.24
CA ARG A 97 -17.57 -0.37 -13.94
C ARG A 97 -18.10 -1.74 -14.35
N GLY A 98 -19.30 -2.11 -13.92
CA GLY A 98 -19.87 -3.45 -14.14
C GLY A 98 -19.34 -4.55 -13.21
N ILE A 99 -18.43 -4.22 -12.28
CA ILE A 99 -17.98 -5.15 -11.23
C ILE A 99 -19.02 -5.14 -10.10
N PRO A 100 -19.60 -6.29 -9.71
CA PRO A 100 -20.54 -6.36 -8.61
C PRO A 100 -19.91 -5.86 -7.29
N LEU A 101 -20.67 -5.12 -6.49
CA LEU A 101 -20.20 -4.62 -5.20
C LEU A 101 -19.78 -5.76 -4.26
N SER A 102 -20.48 -6.89 -4.28
CA SER A 102 -20.14 -8.06 -3.47
C SER A 102 -18.71 -8.56 -3.72
N VAL A 103 -18.23 -8.51 -4.97
CA VAL A 103 -16.85 -8.92 -5.30
C VAL A 103 -15.83 -7.97 -4.66
N LEU A 104 -16.12 -6.67 -4.62
CA LEU A 104 -15.25 -5.69 -3.96
C LEU A 104 -15.26 -5.88 -2.44
N ASP A 105 -16.43 -6.12 -1.86
CA ASP A 105 -16.58 -6.36 -0.42
C ASP A 105 -15.87 -7.65 0.01
N GLU A 106 -16.03 -8.74 -0.76
CA GLU A 106 -15.34 -10.02 -0.53
C GLU A 106 -13.82 -9.87 -0.65
N MET A 107 -13.33 -9.08 -1.61
CA MET A 107 -11.89 -8.80 -1.74
C MET A 107 -11.33 -8.02 -0.54
N ILE A 108 -12.07 -7.01 -0.05
CA ILE A 108 -11.69 -6.24 1.15
C ILE A 108 -11.72 -7.14 2.38
N GLU A 109 -12.71 -8.02 2.50
CA GLU A 109 -12.80 -8.94 3.62
C GLU A 109 -11.68 -9.98 3.58
N GLY A 110 -11.36 -10.54 2.41
CA GLY A 110 -10.25 -11.48 2.25
C GLY A 110 -8.92 -10.90 2.71
N ILE A 111 -8.58 -9.67 2.30
CA ILE A 111 -7.33 -9.03 2.73
C ILE A 111 -7.34 -8.66 4.22
N ARG A 112 -8.49 -8.33 4.80
CA ARG A 112 -8.62 -8.15 6.26
C ARG A 112 -8.35 -9.46 6.99
N LEU A 113 -9.03 -10.53 6.59
CA LEU A 113 -8.84 -11.86 7.15
C LEU A 113 -7.38 -12.29 7.07
N PHE A 114 -6.71 -12.08 5.93
CA PHE A 114 -5.28 -12.32 5.76
C PHE A 114 -4.45 -11.58 6.82
N ASN A 115 -4.68 -10.27 7.00
CA ASN A 115 -3.91 -9.46 7.94
C ASN A 115 -4.15 -9.83 9.42
N GLU A 116 -5.34 -10.33 9.75
CA GLU A 116 -5.70 -10.81 11.09
C GLU A 116 -5.33 -12.28 11.35
N GLN A 117 -4.75 -13.00 10.38
CA GLN A 117 -4.25 -14.35 10.61
C GLN A 117 -3.06 -14.36 11.57
N ASP A 118 -2.83 -15.55 12.14
CA ASP A 118 -1.65 -15.85 12.93
C ASP A 118 -0.37 -15.46 12.18
N LEU A 119 0.53 -14.80 12.92
CA LEU A 119 1.79 -14.30 12.39
C LEU A 119 2.61 -15.39 11.69
N GLU A 120 2.62 -16.61 12.24
CA GLU A 120 3.36 -17.75 11.68
C GLU A 120 2.95 -18.07 10.24
N LEU A 121 1.68 -17.91 9.89
CA LEU A 121 1.18 -18.14 8.53
C LEU A 121 1.66 -17.03 7.58
N LYS A 122 1.59 -15.77 8.02
CA LYS A 122 2.07 -14.63 7.23
C LYS A 122 3.58 -14.65 7.02
N MET A 123 4.34 -15.09 8.03
CA MET A 123 5.80 -15.21 7.96
C MET A 123 6.28 -16.18 6.87
N GLN A 124 5.50 -17.20 6.54
CA GLN A 124 5.83 -18.14 5.45
C GLN A 124 5.86 -17.46 4.09
N LEU A 125 5.09 -16.38 3.92
CA LEU A 125 5.04 -15.59 2.72
C LEU A 125 6.00 -14.39 2.76
N TYR A 126 6.66 -14.14 3.89
CA TYR A 126 7.50 -12.96 4.06
C TYR A 126 8.74 -13.02 3.16
N SER A 127 8.79 -12.16 2.14
CA SER A 127 9.84 -12.22 1.13
C SER A 127 9.99 -10.91 0.36
N ARG A 128 11.21 -10.64 -0.09
CA ARG A 128 11.54 -9.59 -1.06
C ARG A 128 12.01 -10.15 -2.39
N ASP A 129 11.99 -11.47 -2.56
CA ASP A 129 12.40 -12.12 -3.80
C ASP A 129 11.45 -11.74 -4.95
N GLY A 130 12.01 -11.26 -6.05
CA GLY A 130 11.27 -10.90 -7.26
C GLY A 130 10.67 -12.10 -7.97
N ALA A 131 11.26 -13.29 -7.81
CA ALA A 131 10.77 -14.52 -8.44
C ALA A 131 9.52 -15.09 -7.75
N GLN A 132 9.31 -14.77 -6.47
CA GLN A 132 8.15 -15.23 -5.72
C GLN A 132 6.90 -14.45 -6.12
N LYS A 133 5.88 -15.16 -6.60
CA LYS A 133 4.64 -14.58 -7.13
C LYS A 133 3.70 -14.07 -6.05
N VAL A 134 3.53 -14.83 -4.96
CA VAL A 134 2.71 -14.45 -3.80
C VAL A 134 3.62 -14.22 -2.61
N LYS A 135 3.68 -12.99 -2.13
CA LYS A 135 4.58 -12.61 -1.02
C LYS A 135 3.99 -11.52 -0.14
N PHE A 136 4.38 -11.57 1.12
CA PHE A 136 4.08 -10.57 2.13
C PHE A 136 5.35 -9.78 2.44
N LEU A 137 5.24 -8.46 2.60
CA LEU A 137 6.34 -7.62 3.05
C LEU A 137 5.82 -6.30 3.62
N SER A 138 6.57 -5.70 4.53
CA SER A 138 6.28 -4.34 5.01
C SER A 138 6.87 -3.29 4.09
N ASN A 139 8.19 -3.32 3.90
CA ASN A 139 8.95 -2.33 3.14
C ASN A 139 9.94 -3.03 2.20
N PHE A 140 9.94 -2.66 0.92
CA PHE A 140 10.81 -3.25 -0.10
C PHE A 140 12.25 -2.75 0.04
N ASP A 141 12.41 -1.44 0.25
CA ASP A 141 13.66 -0.68 0.24
C ASP A 141 14.18 -0.38 1.66
N ILE A 142 13.88 -1.26 2.62
CA ILE A 142 14.07 -1.08 4.08
C ILE A 142 15.45 -0.54 4.50
N TYR A 143 16.54 -0.92 3.82
CA TYR A 143 17.90 -0.52 4.15
C TYR A 143 18.37 0.75 3.42
N THR A 144 17.59 1.27 2.47
CA THR A 144 17.93 2.43 1.65
C THR A 144 17.01 3.63 1.86
N SER A 145 15.76 3.41 2.32
CA SER A 145 14.82 4.51 2.58
C SER A 145 15.29 5.38 3.76
N LYS A 146 14.98 6.69 3.71
CA LYS A 146 15.20 7.61 4.84
C LYS A 146 14.29 7.30 6.03
N ALA A 147 13.03 6.99 5.74
CA ALA A 147 12.04 6.50 6.67
C ALA A 147 11.25 5.37 5.99
N LEU A 148 10.75 4.41 6.78
CA LEU A 148 9.92 3.32 6.30
C LEU A 148 8.46 3.74 6.23
N ASP A 149 7.70 3.12 5.32
CA ASP A 149 6.25 3.22 5.27
C ASP A 149 5.63 2.53 6.49
N TRP A 150 4.65 3.17 7.11
CA TRP A 150 3.78 2.56 8.12
C TRP A 150 2.70 1.69 7.44
N LYS A 151 3.15 0.59 6.79
CA LYS A 151 2.34 -0.24 5.92
C LYS A 151 2.83 -1.68 5.89
N ASP A 152 1.89 -2.60 5.66
CA ASP A 152 2.15 -3.96 5.24
C ASP A 152 1.48 -4.25 3.88
N THR A 153 2.09 -5.12 3.09
CA THR A 153 1.68 -5.41 1.71
C THR A 153 1.64 -6.91 1.46
N LEU A 154 0.51 -7.41 0.97
CA LEU A 154 0.44 -8.67 0.25
C LEU A 154 0.52 -8.36 -1.24
N GLN A 155 1.51 -8.93 -1.93
CA GLN A 155 1.73 -8.76 -3.35
C GLN A 155 1.46 -10.08 -4.08
N LEU A 156 0.63 -10.00 -5.13
CA LEU A 156 0.36 -11.10 -6.05
C LEU A 156 0.79 -10.67 -7.46
N SER A 157 1.76 -11.39 -8.05
CA SER A 157 2.22 -11.15 -9.42
C SER A 157 1.46 -12.05 -10.40
N LEU A 158 0.66 -11.44 -11.27
CA LEU A 158 -0.17 -12.11 -12.28
C LEU A 158 0.42 -11.99 -13.72
N LEU A 159 1.67 -11.54 -13.86
CA LEU A 159 2.21 -11.05 -15.15
C LEU A 159 2.31 -12.10 -16.26
N ASP A 160 2.51 -13.38 -15.92
CA ASP A 160 2.70 -14.44 -16.91
C ASP A 160 1.50 -15.41 -17.00
N PHE A 161 0.94 -15.78 -15.85
CA PHE A 161 -0.23 -16.65 -15.66
C PHE A 161 -0.81 -16.35 -14.28
N ASP A 162 -2.09 -16.70 -14.07
CA ASP A 162 -2.67 -16.73 -12.72
C ASP A 162 -1.74 -17.54 -11.79
N PRO A 163 -1.43 -17.04 -10.58
CA PRO A 163 -0.70 -17.80 -9.58
C PRO A 163 -1.44 -19.11 -9.36
N ASP A 164 -0.69 -20.19 -9.12
CA ASP A 164 -1.33 -21.41 -8.66
C ASP A 164 -2.19 -21.04 -7.43
N PRO A 165 -3.51 -21.30 -7.44
CA PRO A 165 -4.35 -21.00 -6.30
C PRO A 165 -3.79 -21.58 -5.00
N SER A 166 -3.04 -22.69 -5.06
CA SER A 166 -2.34 -23.29 -3.92
C SER A 166 -1.29 -22.38 -3.27
N GLU A 167 -0.71 -21.43 -4.01
CA GLU A 167 0.24 -20.43 -3.52
C GLU A 167 -0.44 -19.24 -2.83
N MET A 168 -1.75 -19.05 -3.04
CA MET A 168 -2.52 -17.97 -2.42
C MET A 168 -3.00 -18.37 -1.01
N PRO A 169 -2.99 -17.43 -0.04
CA PRO A 169 -3.62 -17.66 1.25
C PRO A 169 -5.10 -18.06 1.06
N PRO A 170 -5.56 -19.17 1.66
CA PRO A 170 -6.94 -19.64 1.47
C PRO A 170 -8.02 -18.64 1.86
N VAL A 171 -7.69 -17.72 2.76
CA VAL A 171 -8.62 -16.69 3.27
C VAL A 171 -8.87 -15.54 2.30
N CYS A 172 -8.02 -15.39 1.27
CA CYS A 172 -8.11 -14.29 0.31
C CYS A 172 -7.92 -14.77 -1.13
N ARG A 173 -8.33 -16.01 -1.41
CA ARG A 173 -8.35 -16.62 -2.74
C ARG A 173 -9.65 -16.31 -3.47
#